data_AF-F1DDZ6-F1
#
_entry.id   AF-F1DDZ6-F1
#
_cell.length_a   1.000
_cell.length_b   1.000
_cell.length_c   1.000
_cell.angle_alpha   90.00
_cell.angle_beta   90.00
_cell.angle_gamma   90.00
#
_symmetry.space_group_name_H-M   'P 1'
#
loop_
_entity.id
_entity.type
_entity.pdbx_description
1 polymer ?
#
loop_
_entity_poly.entity_id
_entity_poly.type
_entity_poly.pdbx_seq_one_letter_code
_entity_poly.pdbx_strand_id
1 'polypeptide(L)'
;QNLCDRNLEFLDNNNTNTTDDLLGNVLVTAKYEGASIVEKHPHKNNSEVCTALARSFADIGDIVRGRDMFKRTDKDYVENGLKKVFKKIYNKLGTQEKNYYNNTGNNVNYAKLREAWWNVNRNKVWEAITCKAPQKANYFRKGSDGTLHFSSHGKCGHNEGAPPTYLDYVPQFLR
;
A
#
# COMPACT_ATOMS: atom_id res chain seq x y z
N GLN A 1 6.19 -16.51 0.81
CA GLN A 1 5.29 -15.34 0.77
C GLN A 1 4.78 -15.21 -0.66
N ASN A 2 3.46 -15.17 -0.86
CA ASN A 2 2.83 -15.19 -2.19
C ASN A 2 1.89 -13.99 -2.35
N LEU A 3 2.42 -12.77 -2.21
CA LEU A 3 1.68 -11.53 -2.47
C LEU A 3 1.33 -11.43 -3.97
N CYS A 4 0.16 -10.88 -4.30
CA CYS A 4 -0.31 -10.72 -5.68
C CYS A 4 0.32 -9.50 -6.40
N ASP A 5 1.65 -9.40 -6.44
CA ASP A 5 2.43 -8.24 -6.92
C ASP A 5 2.95 -8.34 -8.35
N ARG A 6 2.67 -9.44 -9.06
CA ARG A 6 3.24 -9.74 -10.39
C ARG A 6 3.04 -8.61 -11.42
N ASN A 7 1.94 -7.87 -11.35
CA ASN A 7 1.72 -6.73 -12.26
C ASN A 7 2.75 -5.61 -12.05
N LEU A 8 3.29 -5.46 -10.84
CA LEU A 8 4.29 -4.45 -10.50
C LEU A 8 5.67 -4.78 -11.07
N GLU A 9 5.92 -6.04 -11.46
CA GLU A 9 7.15 -6.42 -12.18
C GLU A 9 7.26 -5.77 -13.57
N PHE A 10 6.14 -5.24 -14.11
CA PHE A 10 6.06 -4.65 -15.45
C PHE A 10 5.96 -3.12 -15.44
N LEU A 11 6.27 -2.46 -14.32
CA LEU A 11 6.21 -1.00 -14.19
C LEU A 11 7.23 -0.25 -15.08
N ASP A 12 8.31 -0.93 -15.49
CA ASP A 12 9.31 -0.38 -16.38
C ASP A 12 8.87 -0.44 -17.85
N ASN A 13 8.05 0.52 -18.25
CA ASN A 13 7.55 0.65 -19.62
C ASN A 13 7.37 2.12 -19.99
N ASN A 14 7.01 2.41 -21.24
CA ASN A 14 6.87 3.78 -21.75
C ASN A 14 5.56 4.48 -21.33
N ASN A 15 4.61 3.76 -20.73
CA ASN A 15 3.29 4.28 -20.39
C ASN A 15 3.18 4.66 -18.90
N THR A 16 3.89 3.96 -18.01
CA THR A 16 3.88 4.24 -16.57
C THR A 16 4.84 5.38 -16.22
N ASN A 17 4.31 6.61 -16.18
CA ASN A 17 5.12 7.82 -16.03
C ASN A 17 4.57 8.84 -15.04
N THR A 18 3.38 8.65 -14.49
CA THR A 18 2.70 9.60 -13.60
C THR A 18 2.31 8.95 -12.28
N THR A 19 1.91 9.79 -11.31
CA THR A 19 1.31 9.36 -10.05
C THR A 19 0.07 8.50 -10.29
N ASP A 20 -0.78 8.87 -11.26
CA ASP A 20 -2.03 8.16 -11.56
C ASP A 20 -1.77 6.80 -12.21
N ASP A 21 -0.78 6.69 -13.10
CA ASP A 21 -0.39 5.40 -13.69
C ASP A 21 0.10 4.42 -12.62
N LEU A 22 0.93 4.91 -11.68
CA LEU A 22 1.41 4.11 -10.57
C LEU A 22 0.26 3.71 -9.65
N LEU A 23 -0.62 4.66 -9.33
CA LEU A 23 -1.78 4.41 -8.47
C LEU A 23 -2.65 3.31 -9.08
N GLY A 24 -2.99 3.39 -10.37
CA GLY A 24 -3.78 2.36 -11.04
C GLY A 24 -3.18 0.95 -10.90
N ASN A 25 -1.86 0.82 -11.08
CA ASN A 25 -1.17 -0.46 -10.89
C ASN A 25 -1.23 -0.97 -9.44
N VAL A 26 -1.03 -0.09 -8.46
CA VAL A 26 -1.12 -0.44 -7.03
C VAL A 26 -2.55 -0.80 -6.63
N LEU A 27 -3.57 -0.12 -7.18
CA LEU A 27 -4.98 -0.45 -6.93
C LEU A 27 -5.34 -1.83 -7.50
N VAL A 28 -4.81 -2.19 -8.67
CA VAL A 28 -4.97 -3.54 -9.24
C VAL A 28 -4.34 -4.58 -8.30
N THR A 29 -3.10 -4.38 -7.85
CA THR A 29 -2.43 -5.26 -6.88
C THR A 29 -3.28 -5.43 -5.62
N ALA A 30 -3.71 -4.33 -5.01
CA ALA A 30 -4.51 -4.33 -3.80
C ALA A 30 -5.84 -5.09 -3.99
N LYS A 31 -6.56 -4.83 -5.09
CA LYS A 31 -7.83 -5.50 -5.40
C LYS A 31 -7.67 -7.03 -5.50
N TYR A 32 -6.66 -7.51 -6.23
CA TYR A 32 -6.45 -8.94 -6.44
C TYR A 32 -5.91 -9.63 -5.18
N GLU A 33 -5.00 -8.98 -4.46
CA GLU A 33 -4.51 -9.47 -3.17
C GLU A 33 -5.66 -9.61 -2.16
N GLY A 34 -6.48 -8.57 -2.02
CA GLY A 34 -7.63 -8.58 -1.14
C GLY A 34 -8.66 -9.66 -1.49
N ALA A 35 -8.94 -9.83 -2.78
CA ALA A 35 -9.81 -10.92 -3.25
C ALA A 35 -9.25 -12.31 -2.90
N SER A 36 -7.96 -12.54 -3.14
CA SER A 36 -7.28 -13.80 -2.82
C SER A 36 -7.31 -14.11 -1.32
N ILE A 37 -7.08 -13.10 -0.45
CA ILE A 37 -7.18 -13.25 1.01
C ILE A 37 -8.60 -13.64 1.39
N VAL A 38 -9.61 -12.87 0.99
CA VAL A 38 -11.00 -13.13 1.38
C VAL A 38 -11.47 -14.51 0.93
N GLU A 39 -11.09 -14.94 -0.28
CA GLU A 39 -11.47 -16.25 -0.81
C GLU A 39 -10.90 -17.41 0.03
N LYS A 40 -9.62 -17.30 0.42
CA LYS A 40 -8.85 -18.37 1.08
C LYS A 40 -8.87 -18.30 2.60
N HIS A 41 -9.27 -17.18 3.20
CA HIS A 41 -9.23 -17.01 4.65
C HIS A 41 -10.26 -17.94 5.34
N PRO A 42 -9.84 -18.80 6.29
CA PRO A 42 -10.74 -19.73 6.98
C PRO A 42 -11.92 -19.02 7.66
N HIS A 43 -11.64 -17.87 8.25
CA HIS A 43 -12.61 -17.03 8.98
C HIS A 43 -13.04 -15.79 8.18
N LYS A 44 -13.29 -15.95 6.87
CA LYS A 44 -13.60 -14.81 5.99
C LYS A 44 -14.78 -13.93 6.43
N ASN A 45 -15.72 -14.45 7.23
CA ASN A 45 -16.92 -13.73 7.63
C ASN A 45 -16.78 -12.93 8.95
N ASN A 46 -15.63 -12.95 9.62
CA ASN A 46 -15.42 -12.23 10.89
C ASN A 46 -14.28 -11.19 10.77
N SER A 47 -13.87 -10.60 11.89
CA SER A 47 -12.83 -9.57 11.93
C SER A 47 -11.44 -10.04 11.53
N GLU A 48 -11.14 -11.34 11.58
CA GLU A 48 -9.80 -11.85 11.29
C GLU A 48 -9.40 -11.63 9.83
N VAL A 49 -10.36 -11.69 8.90
CA VAL A 49 -10.08 -11.35 7.50
C VAL A 49 -9.63 -9.90 7.36
N CYS A 50 -10.21 -8.99 8.14
CA CYS A 50 -9.81 -7.59 8.14
C CYS A 50 -8.40 -7.41 8.68
N THR A 51 -8.01 -8.21 9.68
CA THR A 51 -6.63 -8.23 10.19
C THR A 51 -5.64 -8.77 9.14
N ALA A 52 -5.99 -9.82 8.41
CA ALA A 52 -5.16 -10.33 7.31
C ALA A 52 -5.02 -9.29 6.19
N LEU A 53 -6.12 -8.64 5.79
CA LEU A 53 -6.10 -7.53 4.83
C LEU A 53 -5.24 -6.36 5.32
N ALA A 54 -5.29 -6.02 6.61
CA ALA A 54 -4.46 -4.98 7.20
C ALA A 54 -2.96 -5.29 7.16
N ARG A 55 -2.57 -6.56 7.30
CA ARG A 55 -1.17 -7.00 7.12
C ARG A 55 -0.71 -6.86 5.67
N SER A 56 -1.48 -7.40 4.71
CA SER A 56 -1.13 -7.27 3.29
C SER A 56 -1.13 -5.82 2.81
N PHE A 57 -2.02 -4.97 3.35
CA PHE A 57 -1.99 -3.53 3.10
C PHE A 57 -0.68 -2.87 3.57
N ALA A 58 -0.20 -3.24 4.76
CA ALA A 58 1.08 -2.75 5.28
C ALA A 58 2.27 -3.23 4.44
N ASP A 59 2.26 -4.49 3.99
CA ASP A 59 3.30 -5.05 3.12
C ASP A 59 3.32 -4.38 1.73
N ILE A 60 2.15 -4.15 1.12
CA ILE A 60 2.05 -3.36 -0.12
C ILE A 60 2.63 -1.96 0.10
N GLY A 61 2.33 -1.33 1.25
CA GLY A 61 2.88 -0.03 1.63
C GLY A 61 4.40 -0.04 1.74
N ASP A 62 4.99 -1.08 2.31
CA ASP A 62 6.45 -1.23 2.39
C ASP A 62 7.09 -1.50 1.04
N ILE A 63 6.47 -2.29 0.17
CA ILE A 63 6.92 -2.49 -1.21
C ILE A 63 6.96 -1.16 -1.95
N VAL A 64 5.86 -0.39 -1.94
CA VAL A 64 5.78 0.92 -2.61
C VAL A 64 6.83 1.89 -2.07
N ARG A 65 7.09 1.85 -0.75
CA ARG A 65 8.07 2.72 -0.08
C ARG A 65 9.52 2.25 -0.22
N GLY A 66 9.76 1.05 -0.75
CA GLY A 66 11.09 0.44 -0.80
C GLY A 66 11.64 0.06 0.59
N ARG A 67 10.74 -0.25 1.53
CA ARG A 67 11.04 -0.68 2.91
C ARG A 67 10.82 -2.17 3.12
N ASP A 68 10.23 -2.86 2.15
CA ASP A 68 10.02 -4.30 2.21
C ASP A 68 11.36 -5.03 2.24
N MET A 69 11.50 -5.97 3.17
CA MET A 69 12.72 -6.76 3.38
C MET A 69 12.72 -8.06 2.55
N PHE A 70 11.61 -8.42 1.90
CA PHE A 70 11.48 -9.69 1.20
C PHE A 70 12.02 -9.60 -0.22
N LYS A 71 13.21 -10.15 -0.44
CA LYS A 71 13.79 -10.29 -1.77
C LYS A 71 13.39 -11.61 -2.41
N ARG A 72 12.37 -11.59 -3.27
CA ARG A 72 11.85 -12.80 -3.96
C ARG A 72 12.86 -13.43 -4.92
N THR A 73 13.61 -12.60 -5.64
CA THR A 73 14.64 -13.03 -6.60
C THR A 73 15.78 -12.02 -6.62
N ASP A 74 16.96 -12.41 -7.14
CA ASP A 74 18.09 -11.49 -7.23
C ASP A 74 17.87 -10.28 -8.14
N LYS A 75 16.94 -10.40 -9.10
CA LYS A 75 16.66 -9.37 -10.10
C LYS A 75 15.73 -8.26 -9.60
N ASP A 76 15.02 -8.48 -8.50
CA ASP A 76 14.15 -7.52 -7.81
C ASP A 76 13.39 -6.58 -8.76
N TYR A 77 12.56 -7.17 -9.64
CA TYR A 77 11.88 -6.46 -10.72
C TYR A 77 10.91 -5.38 -10.21
N VAL A 78 10.21 -5.66 -9.11
CA VAL A 78 9.24 -4.73 -8.51
C VAL A 78 9.96 -3.47 -8.02
N GLU A 79 10.99 -3.59 -7.19
CA GLU A 79 11.71 -2.42 -6.67
C GLU A 79 12.42 -1.65 -7.78
N ASN A 80 13.01 -2.34 -8.75
CA ASN A 80 13.63 -1.69 -9.91
C ASN A 80 12.62 -0.92 -10.77
N GLY A 81 11.44 -1.49 -11.01
CA GLY A 81 10.34 -0.82 -11.68
C GLY A 81 9.86 0.42 -10.92
N LEU A 82 9.64 0.28 -9.61
CA LEU A 82 9.26 1.39 -8.73
C LEU A 82 10.31 2.52 -8.75
N LYS A 83 11.62 2.21 -8.68
CA LYS A 83 12.70 3.21 -8.79
C LYS A 83 12.58 4.01 -10.09
N LYS A 84 12.35 3.35 -11.22
CA LYS A 84 12.21 4.00 -12.52
C LYS A 84 10.95 4.87 -12.60
N VAL A 85 9.81 4.39 -12.09
CA VAL A 85 8.57 5.17 -12.06
C VAL A 85 8.69 6.40 -11.17
N PHE A 86 9.22 6.27 -9.95
CA PHE A 86 9.44 7.40 -9.06
C PHE A 86 10.44 8.42 -9.60
N LYS A 87 11.46 7.97 -10.35
CA LYS A 87 12.35 8.87 -11.09
C LYS A 87 11.59 9.69 -12.14
N LYS A 88 10.70 9.07 -12.91
CA LYS A 88 9.85 9.75 -13.89
C LYS A 88 8.87 10.73 -13.23
N ILE A 89 8.22 10.32 -12.13
CA ILE A 89 7.33 11.19 -11.33
C ILE A 89 8.11 12.42 -10.86
N TYR A 90 9.28 12.24 -10.24
CA TYR A 90 10.14 13.33 -9.79
C TYR A 90 10.51 14.29 -10.94
N ASN A 91 10.87 13.76 -12.10
CA ASN A 91 11.25 14.59 -13.26
C ASN A 91 10.11 15.48 -13.76
N LYS A 92 8.84 15.07 -13.57
CA LYS A 92 7.64 15.84 -13.94
C LYS A 92 7.22 16.88 -12.89
N LEU A 93 7.80 16.85 -11.69
CA LEU A 93 7.52 17.87 -10.67
C LEU A 93 8.04 19.25 -11.08
N GLY A 94 7.38 20.29 -10.58
CA GLY A 94 7.85 21.67 -10.69
C GLY A 94 9.11 21.92 -9.86
N THR A 95 9.74 23.07 -10.07
CA THR A 95 11.03 23.41 -9.44
C THR A 95 10.92 23.47 -7.90
N GLN A 96 9.83 24.03 -7.38
CA GLN A 96 9.63 24.15 -5.94
C GLN A 96 9.44 22.78 -5.28
N GLU A 97 8.65 21.90 -5.88
CA GLU A 97 8.42 20.54 -5.39
C GLU A 97 9.69 19.70 -5.48
N LYS A 98 10.46 19.82 -6.57
CA LYS A 98 11.77 19.16 -6.69
C LYS A 98 12.70 19.54 -5.55
N ASN A 99 12.80 20.84 -5.25
CA ASN A 99 13.63 21.33 -4.15
C ASN A 99 13.17 20.77 -2.79
N TYR A 100 11.86 20.62 -2.57
CA TYR A 100 11.33 20.00 -1.35
C TYR A 100 11.73 18.52 -1.19
N TYR A 101 11.89 17.80 -2.29
CA TYR A 101 12.32 16.39 -2.30
C TYR A 101 13.82 16.20 -2.53
N ASN A 102 14.64 17.26 -2.52
CA ASN A 102 16.09 17.13 -2.56
C ASN A 102 16.69 17.06 -1.15
N ASN A 103 17.78 16.30 -1.04
CA ASN A 103 18.68 16.28 0.10
C ASN A 103 19.78 17.33 -0.07
N THR A 104 20.61 17.48 0.97
CA THR A 104 21.87 18.22 0.89
C THR A 104 22.70 17.78 -0.32
N GLY A 105 23.19 18.75 -1.11
CA GLY A 105 23.98 18.46 -2.30
C GLY A 105 23.17 18.14 -3.57
N ASN A 106 21.89 18.53 -3.65
CA ASN A 106 21.01 18.35 -4.82
C ASN A 106 20.73 16.89 -5.22
N ASN A 107 20.94 15.93 -4.29
CA ASN A 107 20.57 14.54 -4.51
C ASN A 107 19.08 14.33 -4.19
N VAL A 108 18.36 13.61 -5.05
CA VAL A 108 16.92 13.37 -4.85
C VAL A 108 16.69 12.43 -3.66
N ASN A 109 15.81 12.83 -2.74
CA ASN A 109 15.30 12.01 -1.65
C ASN A 109 14.08 11.20 -2.08
N TYR A 110 14.32 10.10 -2.80
CA TYR A 110 13.25 9.21 -3.24
C TYR A 110 12.48 8.56 -2.09
N ALA A 111 13.11 8.31 -0.93
CA ALA A 111 12.43 7.77 0.23
C ALA A 111 11.31 8.71 0.72
N LYS A 112 11.62 10.01 0.89
CA LYS A 112 10.66 11.05 1.25
C LYS A 112 9.53 11.17 0.22
N LEU A 113 9.85 11.11 -1.08
CA LEU A 113 8.85 11.15 -2.15
C LEU A 113 7.89 9.95 -2.09
N ARG A 114 8.43 8.74 -1.93
CA ARG A 114 7.64 7.51 -1.84
C ARG A 114 6.75 7.48 -0.60
N GLU A 115 7.26 7.95 0.54
CA GLU A 115 6.49 8.07 1.78
C GLU A 115 5.32 9.05 1.64
N ALA A 116 5.57 10.23 1.06
CA ALA A 116 4.53 11.21 0.78
C ALA A 116 3.48 10.63 -0.18
N TRP A 117 3.91 9.93 -1.24
CA TRP A 117 3.03 9.28 -2.19
C TRP A 117 2.14 8.23 -1.52
N TRP A 118 2.69 7.39 -0.63
CA TRP A 118 1.88 6.42 0.11
C TRP A 118 0.86 7.13 1.01
N ASN A 119 1.29 8.11 1.79
CA ASN A 119 0.43 8.82 2.74
C ASN A 119 -0.81 9.44 2.08
N VAL A 120 -0.67 10.00 0.87
CA VAL A 120 -1.82 10.63 0.17
C VAL A 120 -2.71 9.63 -0.56
N ASN A 121 -2.20 8.44 -0.91
CA ASN A 121 -2.94 7.44 -1.69
C ASN A 121 -3.46 6.26 -0.88
N ARG A 122 -2.97 6.04 0.35
CA ARG A 122 -3.26 4.87 1.18
C ARG A 122 -4.76 4.61 1.38
N ASN A 123 -5.59 5.66 1.42
CA ASN A 123 -7.04 5.54 1.55
C ASN A 123 -7.65 4.81 0.33
N LYS A 124 -7.24 5.17 -0.88
CA LYS A 124 -7.69 4.50 -2.12
C LYS A 124 -7.18 3.06 -2.20
N VAL A 125 -5.96 2.81 -1.74
CA VAL A 125 -5.39 1.46 -1.68
C VAL A 125 -6.16 0.57 -0.69
N TRP A 126 -6.58 1.14 0.46
CA TRP A 126 -7.44 0.45 1.41
C TRP A 126 -8.82 0.14 0.84
N GLU A 127 -9.43 1.10 0.15
CA GLU A 127 -10.70 0.88 -0.55
C GLU A 127 -10.57 -0.27 -1.56
N ALA A 128 -9.49 -0.32 -2.34
CA ALA A 128 -9.26 -1.39 -3.30
C ALA A 128 -9.03 -2.77 -2.63
N ILE A 129 -8.20 -2.86 -1.59
CA ILE A 129 -7.92 -4.15 -0.92
C ILE A 129 -9.16 -4.69 -0.20
N THR A 130 -10.05 -3.82 0.28
CA THR A 130 -11.29 -4.21 0.95
C THR A 130 -12.48 -4.40 0.00
N CYS A 131 -12.30 -4.21 -1.31
CA CYS A 131 -13.38 -4.28 -2.31
C CYS A 131 -14.20 -5.59 -2.25
N LYS A 132 -13.56 -6.71 -1.92
CA LYS A 132 -14.19 -8.03 -1.77
C LYS A 132 -14.44 -8.45 -0.33
N ALA A 133 -14.11 -7.62 0.66
CA ALA A 133 -14.33 -7.95 2.07
C ALA A 133 -15.84 -8.21 2.33
N PRO A 134 -16.19 -9.19 3.19
CA PRO A 134 -17.60 -9.49 3.46
C PRO A 134 -18.30 -8.37 4.24
N GLN A 135 -19.60 -8.19 3.98
CA GLN A 135 -20.39 -7.11 4.57
C GLN A 135 -20.40 -7.14 6.11
N LYS A 136 -20.34 -8.32 6.72
CA LYS A 136 -20.37 -8.50 8.18
C LYS A 136 -19.00 -8.37 8.85
N ALA A 137 -17.92 -8.26 8.08
CA ALA A 137 -16.57 -8.16 8.60
C ALA A 137 -16.24 -6.71 8.97
N ASN A 138 -15.79 -6.48 10.20
CA ASN A 138 -15.33 -5.17 10.67
C ASN A 138 -13.92 -5.30 11.24
N TYR A 139 -13.12 -4.24 11.08
CA TYR A 139 -11.81 -4.16 11.74
C TYR A 139 -12.00 -3.60 13.15
N PHE A 140 -11.32 -4.19 14.13
CA PHE A 140 -11.39 -3.77 15.54
C PHE A 140 -9.98 -3.52 16.07
N ARG A 141 -9.82 -2.47 16.88
CA ARG A 141 -8.61 -2.19 17.66
C ARG A 141 -8.96 -1.55 18.99
N LYS A 142 -8.06 -1.66 19.97
CA LYS A 142 -8.22 -1.08 21.31
C LYS A 142 -7.22 0.05 21.52
N GLY A 143 -7.68 1.17 22.07
CA GLY A 143 -6.85 2.28 22.53
C GLY A 143 -6.07 1.90 23.80
N SER A 144 -5.06 2.71 24.15
CA SER A 144 -4.27 2.53 25.37
C SER A 144 -5.09 2.69 26.65
N ASP A 145 -6.12 3.53 26.61
CA ASP A 145 -7.14 3.74 27.64
C ASP A 145 -8.20 2.63 27.71
N GLY A 146 -8.15 1.69 26.76
CA GLY A 146 -9.09 0.60 26.64
C GLY A 146 -10.32 0.88 25.78
N THR A 147 -10.44 2.08 25.19
CA THR A 147 -11.53 2.43 24.28
C THR A 147 -11.51 1.52 23.03
N LEU A 148 -12.67 1.03 22.63
CA LEU A 148 -12.81 0.19 21.43
C LEU A 148 -13.04 1.06 20.20
N HIS A 149 -12.20 0.86 19.17
CA HIS A 149 -12.38 1.48 17.85
C HIS A 149 -12.72 0.40 16.83
N PHE A 150 -13.70 0.65 15.97
CA PHE A 150 -14.13 -0.29 14.95
C PHE A 150 -14.63 0.41 13.70
N SER A 151 -14.55 -0.28 12.55
CA SER A 151 -15.25 0.15 11.34
C SER A 151 -16.76 -0.07 11.48
N SER A 152 -17.57 0.90 11.09
CA SER A 152 -19.03 0.91 11.36
C SER A 152 -19.91 0.40 10.22
N HIS A 153 -19.43 0.44 8.97
CA HIS A 153 -20.23 0.17 7.77
C HIS A 153 -19.95 -1.20 7.13
N GLY A 154 -19.27 -2.10 7.85
CA GLY A 154 -18.92 -3.41 7.31
C GLY A 154 -17.76 -3.36 6.32
N LYS A 155 -17.49 -4.49 5.66
CA LYS A 155 -16.43 -4.65 4.66
C LYS A 155 -15.08 -4.08 5.11
N CYS A 156 -14.73 -4.26 6.38
CA CYS A 156 -13.49 -3.74 6.96
C CYS A 156 -13.31 -2.20 6.77
N GLY A 157 -14.39 -1.43 6.70
CA GLY A 157 -14.35 0.02 6.52
C GLY A 157 -14.18 0.49 5.08
N HIS A 158 -14.55 -0.33 4.09
CA HIS A 158 -14.46 -0.01 2.66
C HIS A 158 -15.08 1.36 2.30
N ASN A 159 -16.23 1.69 2.89
CA ASN A 159 -16.98 2.92 2.60
C ASN A 159 -16.79 4.03 3.65
N GLU A 160 -15.74 3.96 4.48
CA GLU A 160 -15.51 4.90 5.59
C GLU A 160 -14.39 5.91 5.32
N GLY A 161 -13.79 5.86 4.12
CA GLY A 161 -12.74 6.77 3.68
C GLY A 161 -11.39 6.47 4.33
N ALA A 162 -11.20 6.85 5.60
CA ALA A 162 -9.93 6.64 6.30
C ALA A 162 -9.76 5.16 6.71
N PRO A 163 -8.62 4.51 6.43
CA PRO A 163 -8.35 3.14 6.85
C PRO A 163 -8.41 3.01 8.38
N PRO A 164 -9.09 1.98 8.92
CA PRO A 164 -9.20 1.77 10.37
C PRO A 164 -7.92 1.19 11.01
N THR A 165 -6.87 0.96 10.20
CA THR A 165 -5.58 0.41 10.59
C THR A 165 -4.44 1.42 10.39
N TYR A 166 -3.39 1.25 11.22
CA TYR A 166 -2.12 1.98 11.13
C TYR A 166 -0.92 1.02 11.02
N LEU A 167 -1.15 -0.25 10.69
CA LEU A 167 -0.08 -1.26 10.56
C LEU A 167 0.96 -0.87 9.50
N ASP A 168 0.58 -0.08 8.49
CA ASP A 168 1.50 0.48 7.51
C ASP A 168 2.50 1.49 8.09
N TYR A 169 2.32 1.91 9.34
CA TYR A 169 3.30 2.71 10.09
C TYR A 169 4.07 1.91 11.14
N VAL A 170 3.82 0.60 11.26
CA VAL A 170 4.57 -0.31 12.15
C VAL A 170 5.73 -0.94 11.37
N PRO A 171 6.96 -0.97 11.91
CA PRO A 171 8.09 -1.64 11.25
C PRO A 171 7.78 -3.09 10.85
N GLN A 172 8.15 -3.51 9.64
CA GLN A 172 7.77 -4.80 9.07
C GLN A 172 8.10 -6.00 9.95
N PHE A 173 9.27 -6.01 10.58
CA PHE A 173 9.69 -7.09 11.48
C PHE A 173 8.73 -7.35 12.65
N LEU A 174 7.97 -6.33 13.08
CA LEU A 174 7.07 -6.43 14.23
C LEU A 174 5.64 -6.85 13.86
N ARG A 175 5.31 -6.98 12.57
CA ARG A 175 3.94 -7.24 12.08
C ARG A 175 3.63 -8.73 11.92
#